data_AF-A0A2N4YR22-F1
#
_entry.id   AF-A0A2N4YR22-F1
#
_cell.length_a   1.000
_cell.length_b   1.000
_cell.length_c   1.000
_cell.angle_alpha   90.00
_cell.angle_beta   90.00
_cell.angle_gamma   90.00
#
_symmetry.space_group_name_H-M   'P 1'
#
loop_
_entity.id
_entity.type
_entity.pdbx_description
1 polymer ?
#
loop_
_entity_poly.entity_id
_entity_poly.type
_entity_poly.pdbx_seq_one_letter_code
_entity_poly.pdbx_strand_id
1 'polypeptide(L)'
;MAKLTKRMSVIRDKVDATKQYDINEAISLLKELATAKFVESVDVAVNLGIDARKSDQNVRGATVLPHGTGRSVRVAVFAQGANAEAAKAAGAELVGMEDLADQIKKGEMNFDVVIASPDAMRVVGQLGQVLGPRGLMPNPKV
;
A
#
# COMPACT_ATOMS: atom_id res chain seq x y z
N MET A 1 9.25 -7.64 31.94
CA MET A 1 8.26 -7.62 30.83
C MET A 1 7.48 -6.33 30.89
N ALA A 2 7.31 -5.61 29.78
CA ALA A 2 6.53 -4.38 29.76
C ALA A 2 5.08 -4.68 30.18
N LYS A 3 4.52 -3.82 31.04
CA LYS A 3 3.13 -3.95 31.50
C LYS A 3 2.19 -3.85 30.30
N LEU A 4 1.30 -4.83 30.14
CA LEU A 4 0.27 -4.81 29.10
C LEU A 4 -0.58 -3.54 29.22
N THR A 5 -0.83 -2.90 28.09
CA THR A 5 -1.76 -1.75 28.05
C THR A 5 -3.18 -2.23 28.32
N LYS A 6 -4.04 -1.35 28.84
CA LYS A 6 -5.46 -1.67 29.09
C LYS A 6 -6.15 -2.23 27.85
N ARG A 7 -5.83 -1.68 26.67
CA ARG A 7 -6.34 -2.14 25.38
C ARG A 7 -5.89 -3.56 25.04
N MET A 8 -4.61 -3.87 25.23
CA MET A 8 -4.07 -5.21 24.95
C MET A 8 -4.62 -6.28 25.90
N SER A 9 -4.91 -5.93 27.16
CA SER A 9 -5.55 -6.85 28.10
C SER A 9 -6.94 -7.26 27.60
N VAL A 10 -7.79 -6.29 27.24
CA VAL A 10 -9.16 -6.56 26.74
C VAL A 10 -9.15 -7.42 25.48
N ILE A 11 -8.20 -7.18 24.57
CA ILE A 11 -8.05 -8.00 23.35
C ILE A 11 -7.67 -9.44 23.72
N ARG A 12 -6.72 -9.62 24.63
CA ARG A 12 -6.25 -10.94 25.05
C ARG A 12 -7.34 -11.73 25.78
N ASP A 13 -8.23 -11.07 26.50
CA ASP A 13 -9.35 -11.72 27.19
C ASP A 13 -10.44 -12.20 26.22
N LYS A 14 -10.57 -11.55 25.05
CA LYS A 14 -11.58 -11.86 24.02
C LYS A 14 -11.09 -12.79 22.90
N VAL A 15 -9.78 -12.91 22.72
CA VAL A 15 -9.16 -13.68 21.63
C VAL A 15 -8.41 -14.88 22.21
N ASP A 16 -8.76 -16.08 21.77
CA ASP A 16 -8.02 -17.31 22.05
C ASP A 16 -6.95 -17.53 20.98
N ALA A 17 -5.68 -17.48 21.37
CA ALA A 17 -4.56 -17.65 20.45
C ALA A 17 -4.43 -19.08 19.88
N THR A 18 -5.10 -20.06 20.47
CA THR A 18 -5.05 -21.48 20.04
C THR A 18 -6.24 -21.89 19.19
N LYS A 19 -7.33 -21.11 19.22
CA LYS A 19 -8.53 -21.39 18.45
C LYS A 19 -8.36 -20.95 17.00
N GLN A 20 -8.76 -21.82 16.07
CA GLN A 20 -8.96 -21.46 14.67
C GLN A 20 -10.38 -20.90 14.52
N TYR A 21 -10.47 -19.63 14.16
CA TYR A 21 -11.75 -18.95 13.92
C TYR A 21 -12.15 -19.10 12.45
N ASP A 22 -13.45 -19.22 12.18
CA ASP A 22 -13.96 -19.02 10.83
C ASP A 22 -13.69 -17.57 10.39
N ILE A 23 -13.51 -17.34 9.08
CA ILE A 23 -13.20 -16.01 8.55
C ILE A 23 -14.26 -14.97 8.92
N ASN A 24 -15.55 -15.35 8.92
CA ASN A 24 -16.63 -14.42 9.24
C ASN A 24 -16.69 -14.11 10.74
N GLU A 25 -16.42 -15.11 11.58
CA GLU A 25 -16.31 -14.95 13.03
C GLU A 25 -15.13 -14.02 13.37
N ALA A 26 -13.97 -14.24 12.73
CA ALA A 26 -12.77 -13.44 12.91
C ALA A 26 -12.99 -11.97 12.50
N ILE A 27 -13.61 -11.71 11.35
CA ILE A 27 -13.90 -10.34 10.89
C ILE A 27 -14.86 -9.63 11.84
N SER A 28 -15.87 -10.33 12.37
CA SER A 28 -16.82 -9.75 13.32
C SER A 28 -16.14 -9.37 14.63
N LEU A 29 -15.28 -10.26 15.15
CA LEU A 29 -14.49 -10.02 16.35
C LEU A 29 -13.49 -8.85 16.18
N LEU A 30 -12.83 -8.76 15.01
CA LEU A 30 -11.93 -7.66 14.69
C LEU A 30 -12.65 -6.30 14.71
N LYS A 31 -13.87 -6.22 14.17
CA LYS A 31 -14.68 -4.99 14.19
C LYS A 31 -15.08 -4.57 15.60
N GLU A 32 -15.34 -5.51 16.51
CA GLU A 32 -15.63 -5.19 17.92
C GLU A 32 -14.41 -4.68 18.69
N LEU A 33 -13.21 -5.10 18.29
CA LEU A 33 -11.95 -4.74 18.93
C LEU A 33 -11.33 -3.46 18.33
N ALA A 34 -11.82 -3.03 17.16
CA ALA A 34 -11.43 -1.78 16.52
C ALA A 34 -11.85 -0.58 17.37
N THR A 35 -10.88 0.05 18.02
CA THR A 35 -11.12 1.16 18.99
C THR A 35 -10.50 2.47 18.52
N ALA A 36 -9.82 2.48 17.37
CA ALA A 36 -9.29 3.69 16.78
C ALA A 36 -10.40 4.57 16.21
N LYS A 37 -10.11 5.88 16.13
CA LYS A 37 -11.04 6.89 15.59
C LYS A 37 -11.03 6.98 14.07
N PHE A 38 -10.21 6.17 13.40
CA PHE A 38 -10.04 6.14 11.95
C PHE A 38 -10.33 4.74 11.42
N VAL A 39 -10.47 4.62 10.11
CA VAL A 39 -10.71 3.32 9.45
C VAL A 39 -9.47 2.44 9.59
N GLU A 40 -9.54 1.44 10.47
CA GLU A 40 -8.46 0.49 10.71
C GLU A 40 -8.22 -0.41 9.48
N SER A 41 -6.96 -0.82 9.28
CA SER A 41 -6.57 -1.83 8.29
C SER A 41 -6.54 -3.20 8.95
N VAL A 42 -6.99 -4.21 8.20
CA VAL A 42 -6.81 -5.62 8.59
C VAL A 42 -5.58 -6.15 7.87
N ASP A 43 -4.57 -6.54 8.64
CA ASP A 43 -3.36 -7.19 8.13
C ASP A 43 -3.39 -8.69 8.40
N VAL A 44 -2.81 -9.47 7.50
CA VAL A 44 -2.67 -10.92 7.64
C VAL A 44 -1.19 -11.27 7.79
N ALA A 45 -0.84 -11.90 8.91
CA ALA A 45 0.50 -12.42 9.13
C ALA A 45 0.56 -13.88 8.68
N VAL A 46 1.34 -14.16 7.63
CA VAL A 46 1.55 -15.52 7.13
C VAL A 46 2.98 -15.94 7.43
N ASN A 47 3.15 -16.98 8.24
CA ASN A 47 4.47 -17.56 8.47
C ASN A 47 4.81 -18.52 7.32
N LEU A 48 5.87 -18.22 6.59
CA LEU A 48 6.33 -19.02 5.45
C LEU A 48 7.45 -19.96 5.89
N GLY A 49 7.50 -21.17 5.33
CA GLY A 49 8.55 -22.16 5.58
C GLY A 49 9.87 -21.89 4.84
N ILE A 50 10.26 -20.62 4.67
CA ILE A 50 11.46 -20.20 3.92
C ILE A 50 12.63 -19.90 4.86
N ASP A 51 13.84 -20.07 4.35
CA ASP A 51 15.06 -19.62 5.01
C ASP A 51 15.42 -18.20 4.54
N ALA A 52 15.11 -17.20 5.37
CA ALA A 52 15.37 -15.79 5.07
C ALA A 52 16.86 -15.44 4.85
N ARG A 53 17.79 -16.34 5.21
CA ARG A 53 19.23 -16.17 4.95
C ARG A 53 19.60 -16.48 3.50
N LYS A 54 18.75 -17.24 2.80
CA LYS A 54 18.94 -17.62 1.40
C LYS A 54 18.20 -16.64 0.50
N SER A 55 18.95 -15.89 -0.30
CA SER A 55 18.41 -14.80 -1.12
C SER A 55 17.41 -15.27 -2.18
N ASP A 56 17.53 -16.51 -2.65
CA ASP A 56 16.64 -17.19 -3.60
C ASP A 56 15.27 -17.55 -3.00
N GLN A 57 15.16 -17.63 -1.67
CA GLN A 57 13.91 -17.94 -0.98
C GLN A 57 13.16 -16.71 -0.48
N ASN A 58 13.75 -15.51 -0.62
CA ASN A 58 13.10 -14.27 -0.19
C ASN A 58 11.94 -13.91 -1.12
N VAL A 59 10.74 -13.81 -0.55
CA VAL A 59 9.53 -13.42 -1.26
C VAL A 59 9.36 -11.89 -1.21
N ARG A 60 9.43 -11.24 -2.38
CA ARG A 60 9.07 -9.84 -2.56
C ARG A 60 8.21 -9.72 -3.81
N GLY A 61 6.94 -9.40 -3.63
CA GLY A 61 6.00 -9.21 -4.72
C GLY A 61 4.89 -8.24 -4.35
N ALA A 62 4.17 -7.78 -5.35
CA ALA A 62 2.93 -7.03 -5.22
C ALA A 62 1.88 -7.69 -6.12
N THR A 63 0.63 -7.65 -5.72
CA THR A 63 -0.49 -8.14 -6.54
C THR A 63 -1.67 -7.22 -6.36
N VAL A 64 -2.52 -7.15 -7.39
CA VAL A 64 -3.80 -6.47 -7.33
C VAL A 64 -4.80 -7.35 -6.58
N LEU A 65 -5.52 -6.78 -5.61
CA LEU A 65 -6.60 -7.47 -4.92
C LEU A 65 -7.87 -7.45 -5.77
N PRO A 66 -8.62 -8.56 -5.87
CA PRO A 66 -9.82 -8.64 -6.72
C PRO A 66 -10.95 -7.71 -6.27
N HIS A 67 -10.98 -7.32 -5.00
CA HIS A 67 -11.95 -6.37 -4.43
C HIS A 67 -11.32 -5.03 -4.04
N GLY A 68 -10.09 -4.77 -4.48
CA GLY A 68 -9.32 -3.59 -4.07
C GLY A 68 -8.99 -3.60 -2.57
N THR A 69 -8.50 -2.46 -2.07
CA THR A 69 -8.12 -2.26 -0.65
C THR A 69 -9.24 -1.62 0.18
N GLY A 70 -10.40 -1.33 -0.43
CA GLY A 70 -11.50 -0.60 0.21
C GLY A 70 -11.19 0.88 0.51
N ARG A 71 -10.02 1.37 0.11
CA ARG A 71 -9.65 2.80 0.17
C ARG A 71 -9.80 3.42 -1.21
N SER A 72 -10.29 4.66 -1.25
CA SER A 72 -10.20 5.48 -2.45
C SER A 72 -8.73 5.85 -2.62
N VAL A 73 -8.04 5.18 -3.54
CA VAL A 73 -6.64 5.43 -3.84
C VAL A 73 -6.57 6.38 -5.02
N ARG A 74 -5.94 7.53 -4.81
CA ARG A 74 -5.70 8.50 -5.87
C ARG A 74 -4.42 8.14 -6.62
N VAL A 75 -4.52 7.93 -7.93
CA VAL A 75 -3.40 7.42 -8.74
C VAL A 75 -2.84 8.52 -9.63
N ALA A 76 -1.53 8.73 -9.52
CA ALA A 76 -0.76 9.60 -10.40
C ALA A 76 0.05 8.75 -11.39
N VAL A 77 -0.15 8.99 -12.69
CA VAL A 77 0.50 8.24 -13.77
C VAL A 77 1.46 9.15 -14.54
N PHE A 78 2.73 8.74 -14.60
CA PHE A 78 3.77 9.35 -15.41
C PHE A 78 3.86 8.65 -16.76
N ALA A 79 3.23 9.22 -17.77
CA ALA A 79 3.19 8.68 -19.12
C ALA A 79 3.00 9.77 -20.18
N GLN A 80 3.44 9.49 -21.40
CA GLN A 80 3.20 10.33 -22.58
C GLN A 80 2.54 9.55 -23.72
N GLY A 81 1.97 10.29 -24.68
CA GLY A 81 1.35 9.73 -25.89
C GLY A 81 0.23 8.73 -25.60
N ALA A 82 0.25 7.59 -26.28
CA ALA A 82 -0.78 6.56 -26.18
C ALA A 82 -0.97 6.00 -24.76
N ASN A 83 0.10 5.94 -23.96
CA ASN A 83 0.03 5.46 -22.57
C ASN A 83 -0.68 6.47 -21.66
N ALA A 84 -0.56 7.77 -21.96
CA ALA A 84 -1.29 8.81 -21.22
C ALA A 84 -2.79 8.76 -21.51
N GLU A 85 -3.18 8.53 -22.77
CA GLU A 85 -4.59 8.37 -23.15
C GLU A 85 -5.19 7.11 -22.53
N ALA A 86 -4.46 5.99 -22.55
CA ALA A 86 -4.88 4.75 -21.90
C ALA A 86 -5.03 4.92 -20.38
N ALA A 87 -4.11 5.64 -19.72
CA ALA A 87 -4.21 5.94 -18.29
C ALA A 87 -5.42 6.80 -17.94
N LYS A 88 -5.71 7.84 -18.74
CA LYS A 88 -6.92 8.66 -18.58
C LYS A 88 -8.19 7.85 -18.78
N ALA A 89 -8.22 6.98 -19.81
CA ALA A 89 -9.34 6.09 -20.07
C ALA A 89 -9.54 5.04 -18.96
N ALA A 90 -8.45 4.61 -18.30
CA ALA A 90 -8.48 3.72 -17.15
C ALA A 90 -8.90 4.41 -15.83
N GLY A 91 -9.14 5.73 -15.84
CA GLY A 91 -9.61 6.48 -14.69
C GLY A 91 -8.51 6.99 -13.76
N ALA A 92 -7.27 7.15 -14.25
CA ALA A 92 -6.23 7.85 -13.49
C ALA A 92 -6.60 9.34 -13.30
N GLU A 93 -6.54 9.84 -12.06
CA GLU A 93 -6.91 11.21 -11.73
C GLU A 93 -5.86 12.23 -12.17
N LEU A 94 -4.57 11.85 -12.11
CA LEU A 94 -3.46 12.72 -12.50
C LEU A 94 -2.62 11.99 -13.54
N VAL A 95 -2.51 12.56 -14.74
CA VAL A 95 -1.69 12.01 -15.83
C VAL A 95 -0.86 13.13 -16.43
N GLY A 96 0.46 13.01 -16.38
CA GLY A 96 1.39 14.02 -16.89
C GLY A 96 2.83 13.52 -16.97
N MET A 97 3.78 14.39 -17.28
CA MET A 97 5.21 14.08 -17.24
C MET A 97 5.99 15.16 -16.49
N GLU A 98 6.54 16.17 -17.17
CA GLU A 98 7.37 17.21 -16.55
C GLU A 98 6.54 18.20 -15.73
N ASP A 99 5.31 18.49 -16.18
CA ASP A 99 4.33 19.34 -15.51
C ASP A 99 3.91 18.78 -14.14
N LEU A 100 3.59 17.47 -14.10
CA LEU A 100 3.24 16.77 -12.86
C LEU A 100 4.46 16.68 -11.92
N ALA A 101 5.66 16.50 -12.46
CA ALA A 101 6.88 16.48 -11.67
C ALA A 101 7.15 17.83 -10.99
N ASP A 102 6.90 18.94 -11.69
CA ASP A 102 7.06 20.27 -11.12
C ASP A 102 6.00 20.61 -10.06
N GLN A 103 4.76 20.14 -10.23
CA GLN A 103 3.72 20.24 -9.17
C GLN A 103 4.13 19.49 -7.90
N ILE A 104 4.69 18.28 -8.04
CA ILE A 104 5.18 17.49 -6.90
C ILE A 104 6.35 18.19 -6.20
N LYS A 105 7.29 18.77 -6.97
CA LYS A 105 8.40 19.57 -6.40
C LYS A 105 7.89 20.79 -5.64
N LYS A 106 6.78 21.39 -6.08
CA LYS A 106 6.09 22.51 -5.40
C LYS A 106 5.31 22.07 -4.16
N GLY A 107 5.21 20.76 -3.89
CA GLY A 107 4.55 20.20 -2.70
C GLY A 107 3.13 19.72 -2.93
N GLU A 108 2.63 19.74 -4.16
CA GLU A 108 1.27 19.31 -4.50
C GLU A 108 1.22 17.78 -4.63
N MET A 109 0.93 17.11 -3.51
CA MET A 109 0.96 15.64 -3.39
C MET A 109 -0.41 15.09 -3.00
N ASN A 110 -1.35 15.20 -3.93
CA ASN A 110 -2.72 14.72 -3.79
C ASN A 110 -2.93 13.32 -4.40
N PHE A 111 -1.96 12.42 -4.22
CA PHE A 111 -2.01 11.05 -4.73
C PHE A 111 -1.41 10.07 -3.73
N ASP A 112 -1.86 8.82 -3.79
CA ASP A 112 -1.50 7.74 -2.88
C ASP A 112 -0.61 6.70 -3.56
N VAL A 113 -0.65 6.60 -4.89
CA VAL A 113 0.17 5.68 -5.68
C VAL A 113 0.69 6.38 -6.93
N VAL A 114 1.97 6.16 -7.24
CA VAL A 114 2.61 6.62 -8.47
C VAL A 114 2.90 5.43 -9.38
N ILE A 115 2.44 5.51 -10.62
CA ILE A 115 2.74 4.55 -11.68
C ILE A 115 3.52 5.30 -12.76
N ALA A 116 4.56 4.68 -13.29
CA ALA A 116 5.37 5.30 -14.33
C ALA A 116 5.59 4.34 -15.49
N SER A 117 5.51 4.88 -16.70
CA SER A 117 6.04 4.25 -17.90
C SER A 117 7.58 4.26 -17.89
N PRO A 118 8.26 3.33 -18.60
CA PRO A 118 9.72 3.25 -18.59
C PRO A 118 10.43 4.54 -19.06
N ASP A 119 9.85 5.24 -20.03
CA ASP A 119 10.26 6.57 -20.50
C ASP A 119 10.08 7.66 -19.42
N ALA A 120 9.03 7.50 -18.60
CA ALA A 120 8.74 8.20 -17.34
C ALA A 120 9.91 8.27 -16.33
N MET A 121 10.71 7.21 -16.26
CA MET A 121 11.60 6.95 -15.12
C MET A 121 12.72 7.99 -14.98
N ARG A 122 13.16 8.64 -16.07
CA ARG A 122 14.18 9.70 -16.00
C ARG A 122 13.71 10.88 -15.15
N VAL A 123 12.43 11.25 -15.31
CA VAL A 123 11.82 12.38 -14.59
C VAL A 123 11.50 11.97 -13.16
N VAL A 124 10.92 10.77 -12.97
CA VAL A 124 10.57 10.26 -11.64
C VAL A 124 11.81 10.01 -10.76
N GLY A 125 12.94 9.62 -11.36
CA GLY A 125 14.21 9.47 -10.65
C GLY A 125 14.68 10.75 -9.97
N GLN A 126 14.42 11.93 -10.56
CA GLN A 126 14.73 13.22 -9.94
C GLN A 126 13.87 13.51 -8.71
N LEU A 127 12.67 12.93 -8.64
CA LEU A 127 11.74 13.05 -7.52
C LEU A 127 12.05 12.03 -6.39
N GLY A 128 13.11 11.22 -6.53
CA GLY A 128 13.46 10.17 -5.57
C GLY A 128 13.66 10.68 -4.14
N GLN A 129 14.15 11.91 -3.95
CA GLN A 129 14.28 12.52 -2.62
C GLN A 129 12.93 12.81 -1.95
N VAL A 130 11.88 13.04 -2.74
CA VAL A 130 10.53 13.36 -2.24
C VAL A 130 9.68 12.08 -2.13
N LEU A 131 9.70 11.24 -3.16
CA LEU A 131 8.88 10.03 -3.26
C LEU A 131 9.47 8.84 -2.50
N GLY A 132 10.80 8.75 -2.40
CA GLY A 132 11.50 7.64 -1.76
C GLY A 132 11.19 7.46 -0.27
N PRO A 133 11.35 8.49 0.59
CA PRO A 133 11.07 8.40 2.02
C PRO A 133 9.61 8.05 2.34
N ARG A 134 8.70 8.28 1.39
CA ARG A 134 7.26 8.03 1.51
C ARG A 134 6.84 6.68 0.93
N GLY A 135 7.76 5.91 0.34
CA GLY A 135 7.45 4.62 -0.29
C GLY A 135 6.60 4.74 -1.55
N LEU A 136 6.53 5.91 -2.17
CA LEU A 136 5.72 6.19 -3.37
C LEU A 136 6.51 6.02 -4.67
N MET A 137 7.73 5.51 -4.59
CA MET A 137 8.59 5.35 -5.77
C MET A 137 8.08 4.16 -6.61
N PRO A 138 7.80 4.35 -7.90
CA PRO A 138 7.31 3.27 -8.75
C PRO A 138 8.38 2.17 -8.86
N ASN A 139 7.95 0.93 -8.63
CA ASN A 139 8.83 -0.22 -8.70
C ASN A 139 8.71 -0.84 -10.11
N PRO A 140 9.81 -0.96 -10.88
CA PRO A 140 9.78 -1.51 -12.23
C PRO A 140 9.41 -3.00 -12.31
N LYS A 141 9.23 -3.68 -11.17
CA LYS A 141 8.77 -5.08 -11.11
C LYS A 141 7.25 -5.22 -11.04
N VAL A 142 6.51 -4.13 -10.83
CA VAL A 142 5.04 -4.11 -10.76
C VAL A 142 4.51 -3.54 -12.07
#